data_AF-A0A6I0DWE0-F1
#
_entry.id   AF-A0A6I0DWE0-F1
#
_cell.length_a   1.000
_cell.length_b   1.000
_cell.length_c   1.000
_cell.angle_alpha   90.00
_cell.angle_beta   90.00
_cell.angle_gamma   90.00
#
_symmetry.space_group_name_H-M   'P 1'
#
loop_
_entity.id
_entity.type
_entity.pdbx_description
1 polymer ?
#
loop_
_entity_poly.entity_id
_entity_poly.type
_entity_poly.pdbx_seq_one_letter_code
_entity_poly.pdbx_strand_id
1 'polypeptide(L)'
;MKTDCTHCIYISDAAAKLAGCDLQLLSDNHIVVGFKKGDSIIKQGTYSTNVIFLRKGLVKIHITGPYSEQIVKLAKPPTYLGLPTTVGDKINQYSITALEDTEVCFIDMGTFKDLLKSNDEFAFEIIRSLCRYEIDSFRRCANRIQKQTRGNLAEVLLDMSKNIFSSDRFTIPLSQAEIGNLIDTSRESVSRMLSEFEKDGIIRMQGKHLEIINKRSLELISQNG
;
A
#
# COMPACT_ATOMS: atom_id res chain seq x y z
N MET A 1 11.61 -9.29 -22.24
CA MET A 1 10.35 -8.77 -22.83
C MET A 1 10.49 -7.26 -22.81
N LYS A 2 10.59 -6.57 -23.95
CA LYS A 2 10.79 -5.11 -23.98
C LYS A 2 9.57 -4.43 -23.35
N THR A 3 9.73 -3.91 -22.14
CA THR A 3 8.69 -3.15 -21.44
C THR A 3 8.91 -1.68 -21.75
N ASP A 4 8.53 -1.26 -22.95
CA ASP A 4 8.59 0.15 -23.35
C ASP A 4 7.62 0.98 -22.50
N CYS A 5 8.12 2.00 -21.80
CA CYS A 5 7.27 2.85 -20.97
C CYS A 5 6.30 3.71 -21.79
N THR A 6 6.59 3.93 -23.08
CA THR A 6 5.77 4.75 -24.00
C THR A 6 4.35 4.21 -24.17
N HIS A 7 4.16 2.90 -24.05
CA HIS A 7 2.87 2.22 -24.18
C HIS A 7 2.42 1.55 -22.88
N CYS A 8 2.94 1.99 -21.73
CA CYS A 8 2.62 1.39 -20.45
C CYS A 8 1.23 1.81 -19.97
N ILE A 9 0.30 0.86 -19.93
CA ILE A 9 -1.05 1.07 -19.35
C ILE A 9 -1.03 1.34 -17.83
N TYR A 10 0.12 1.15 -17.19
CA TYR A 10 0.34 1.38 -15.77
C TYR A 10 1.18 2.64 -15.50
N ILE A 11 1.29 3.55 -16.46
CA ILE A 11 2.10 4.76 -16.30
C ILE A 11 1.61 5.56 -15.08
N SER A 12 2.54 6.02 -14.25
CA SER A 12 2.22 6.85 -13.09
C SER A 12 1.95 8.29 -13.51
N ASP A 13 1.23 9.05 -12.68
CA ASP A 13 1.03 10.49 -12.90
C ASP A 13 2.36 11.23 -13.08
N ALA A 14 3.40 10.83 -12.35
CA ALA A 14 4.74 11.39 -12.48
C ALA A 14 5.39 10.98 -13.82
N ALA A 15 5.41 9.69 -14.15
CA ALA A 15 6.03 9.19 -15.39
C ALA A 15 5.32 9.72 -16.65
N ALA A 16 4.03 10.05 -16.57
CA ALA A 16 3.29 10.71 -17.64
C ALA A 16 3.79 12.14 -17.95
N LYS A 17 4.60 12.73 -17.07
CA LYS A 17 5.28 14.02 -17.29
C LYS A 17 6.60 13.92 -18.05
N LEU A 18 7.09 12.70 -18.24
CA LEU A 18 8.32 12.45 -18.98
C LEU A 18 8.02 12.34 -20.47
N ALA A 19 8.86 12.95 -21.30
CA ALA A 19 8.79 12.88 -22.75
C ALA A 19 10.19 12.79 -23.37
N GLY A 20 10.26 12.32 -24.62
CA GLY A 20 11.51 12.25 -25.37
C GLY A 20 12.60 11.46 -24.63
N CYS A 21 13.76 12.08 -24.43
CA CYS A 21 14.92 11.44 -23.83
C CYS A 21 14.70 10.98 -22.38
N ASP A 22 13.92 11.70 -21.57
CA ASP A 22 13.67 11.33 -20.17
C ASP A 22 12.86 10.03 -20.08
N LEU A 23 11.83 9.88 -20.92
CA LEU A 23 11.01 8.66 -20.94
C LEU A 23 11.80 7.46 -21.49
N GLN A 24 12.69 7.71 -22.45
CA GLN A 24 13.62 6.70 -22.95
C GLN A 24 14.60 6.26 -21.86
N LEU A 25 15.16 7.21 -21.10
CA LEU A 25 16.05 6.93 -19.98
C LEU A 25 15.38 6.03 -18.94
N LEU A 26 14.13 6.31 -18.57
CA LEU A 26 13.34 5.44 -17.69
C LEU A 26 13.10 4.06 -18.32
N SER A 27 12.77 4.01 -19.60
CA SER A 27 12.50 2.76 -20.33
C SER A 27 13.71 1.84 -20.38
N ASP A 28 14.91 2.40 -20.52
CA ASP A 28 16.16 1.65 -20.62
C ASP A 28 16.72 1.21 -19.27
N ASN A 29 16.31 1.87 -18.17
CA ASN A 29 16.88 1.65 -16.83
C ASN A 29 15.83 1.22 -15.79
N HIS A 30 14.87 0.39 -16.23
CA HIS A 30 14.00 -0.33 -15.32
C HIS A 30 13.93 -1.82 -15.69
N ILE A 31 13.57 -2.64 -14.70
CA ILE A 31 13.25 -4.04 -14.90
C ILE A 31 11.90 -4.36 -14.28
N VAL A 32 11.09 -5.12 -15.02
CA VAL A 32 9.79 -5.59 -14.55
C VAL A 32 9.95 -6.98 -13.96
N VAL A 33 9.50 -7.13 -12.71
CA VAL A 33 9.59 -8.38 -11.96
C VAL A 33 8.23 -8.75 -11.41
N GLY A 34 7.85 -10.01 -11.62
CA GLY A 34 6.64 -10.60 -11.06
C GLY A 34 6.92 -11.29 -9.73
N PHE A 35 6.00 -11.15 -8.79
CA PHE A 35 6.03 -11.73 -7.46
C PHE A 35 4.75 -12.52 -7.22
N LYS A 36 4.86 -13.70 -6.62
CA LYS A 36 3.72 -14.49 -6.16
C LYS A 36 3.24 -13.99 -4.81
N LYS A 37 1.99 -14.32 -4.48
CA LYS A 37 1.45 -14.09 -3.15
C LYS A 37 2.38 -14.66 -2.08
N GLY A 38 2.77 -13.82 -1.12
CA GLY A 38 3.67 -14.15 -0.03
C GLY A 38 5.14 -13.79 -0.28
N ASP A 39 5.53 -13.49 -1.52
CA ASP A 39 6.91 -13.14 -1.83
C ASP A 39 7.30 -11.77 -1.23
N SER A 40 8.53 -11.69 -0.73
CA SER A 40 9.13 -10.43 -0.27
C SER A 40 9.70 -9.67 -1.47
N ILE A 41 9.24 -8.43 -1.64
CA ILE A 41 9.70 -7.51 -2.69
C ILE A 41 10.95 -6.77 -2.22
N ILE A 42 10.92 -6.26 -0.98
CA ILE A 42 12.09 -5.77 -0.24
C ILE A 42 12.01 -6.20 1.21
N LYS A 43 13.18 -6.25 1.85
CA LYS A 43 13.33 -6.67 3.25
C LYS A 43 14.01 -5.58 4.06
N GLN A 44 13.46 -5.28 5.23
CA GLN A 44 14.07 -4.37 6.19
C GLN A 44 15.51 -4.78 6.53
N GLY A 45 16.39 -3.80 6.68
CA GLY A 45 17.81 -3.97 7.01
C GLY A 45 18.70 -4.33 5.81
N THR A 46 18.12 -4.50 4.61
CA THR A 46 18.90 -4.74 3.38
C THR A 46 19.21 -3.44 2.66
N TYR A 47 20.25 -3.43 1.82
CA TYR A 47 20.55 -2.28 0.98
C TYR A 47 19.41 -1.98 0.01
N SER A 48 19.06 -0.70 -0.12
CA SER A 48 18.14 -0.22 -1.14
C SER A 48 18.93 0.43 -2.28
N THR A 49 18.78 -0.14 -3.47
CA THR A 49 19.45 0.35 -4.70
C THR A 49 18.47 0.78 -5.79
N ASN A 50 17.18 0.51 -5.60
CA ASN A 50 16.17 0.74 -6.63
C ASN A 50 14.91 1.35 -6.01
N VAL A 51 14.31 2.29 -6.72
CA VAL A 51 12.94 2.75 -6.44
C VAL A 51 11.97 1.74 -7.05
N ILE A 52 10.90 1.44 -6.34
CA ILE A 52 9.94 0.43 -6.76
C ILE A 52 8.67 1.14 -7.22
N PHE A 53 8.17 0.76 -8.38
CA PHE A 53 6.86 1.20 -8.85
C PHE A 53 5.92 0.00 -8.97
N LEU A 54 4.86 0.01 -8.17
CA LEU A 54 3.84 -1.04 -8.17
C LEU A 54 2.90 -0.84 -9.35
N ARG A 55 2.94 -1.78 -10.31
CA ARG A 55 2.12 -1.76 -11.54
C ARG A 55 0.80 -2.49 -11.38
N LYS A 56 0.86 -3.65 -10.72
CA LYS A 56 -0.29 -4.56 -10.51
C LYS A 56 -0.15 -5.25 -9.16
N GLY A 57 -1.27 -5.55 -8.51
CA GLY A 57 -1.32 -6.38 -7.32
C GLY A 57 -1.72 -5.61 -6.08
N LEU A 58 -1.44 -6.19 -4.92
CA LEU A 58 -1.65 -5.59 -3.62
C LEU A 58 -0.49 -5.99 -2.72
N VAL A 59 0.08 -5.05 -1.99
CA VAL A 59 1.21 -5.31 -1.09
C VAL A 59 0.92 -4.84 0.32
N LYS A 60 1.52 -5.51 1.31
CA LYS A 60 1.62 -5.00 2.68
C LYS A 60 3.01 -4.40 2.91
N ILE A 61 3.03 -3.24 3.56
CA ILE A 61 4.24 -2.61 4.10
C ILE A 61 4.27 -2.88 5.59
N HIS A 62 5.37 -3.44 6.07
CA HIS A 62 5.50 -3.88 7.45
C HIS A 62 6.91 -3.69 8.00
N ILE A 63 6.99 -3.52 9.31
CA ILE A 63 8.24 -3.30 10.05
C ILE A 63 8.36 -4.41 11.08
N THR A 64 9.51 -5.07 11.11
CA THR A 64 9.87 -6.01 12.17
C THR A 64 10.44 -5.23 13.34
N GLY A 65 9.73 -5.25 14.47
CA GLY A 65 10.20 -4.72 15.74
C GLY A 65 10.87 -5.79 16.62
N PRO A 66 11.22 -5.44 17.87
CA PRO A 66 11.91 -6.36 18.79
C PRO A 66 11.09 -7.60 19.18
N TYR A 67 9.76 -7.48 19.17
CA TYR A 67 8.84 -8.52 19.66
C TYR A 67 7.93 -9.09 18.58
N SER A 68 7.56 -8.29 17.58
CA SER A 68 6.64 -8.70 16.53
C SER A 68 6.83 -7.91 15.24
N GLU A 69 6.34 -8.47 14.14
CA GLU A 69 6.08 -7.72 12.91
C GLU A 69 4.90 -6.77 13.12
N GLN A 70 4.90 -5.63 12.45
CA GLN A 70 3.85 -4.63 12.47
C GLN A 70 3.52 -4.18 11.04
N ILE A 71 2.33 -4.48 10.56
CA ILE A 71 1.79 -3.99 9.30
C ILE A 71 1.39 -2.54 9.52
N VAL A 72 1.97 -1.68 8.69
CA VAL A 72 1.79 -0.23 8.75
C VAL A 72 0.71 0.20 7.77
N LYS A 73 0.71 -0.39 6.57
CA LYS A 73 -0.14 0.03 5.47
C LYS A 73 -0.29 -1.07 4.40
N LEU A 74 -1.42 -1.03 3.69
CA LEU A 74 -1.61 -1.71 2.42
C LEU A 74 -1.45 -0.71 1.26
N ALA A 75 -0.82 -1.12 0.17
CA ALA A 75 -0.62 -0.28 -1.01
C ALA A 75 -1.07 -0.98 -2.28
N LYS A 76 -1.73 -0.22 -3.16
CA LYS A 76 -2.28 -0.66 -4.44
C LYS A 76 -1.66 0.16 -5.58
N PRO A 77 -1.52 -0.40 -6.80
CA PRO A 77 -1.11 0.36 -7.98
C PRO A 77 -2.12 1.46 -8.37
N PRO A 78 -1.66 2.47 -9.14
CA PRO A 78 -0.26 2.80 -9.41
C PRO A 78 0.35 3.52 -8.19
N THR A 79 1.52 3.08 -7.72
CA THR A 79 2.17 3.71 -6.56
C THR A 79 3.67 3.48 -6.53
N TYR A 80 4.42 4.52 -6.17
CA TYR A 80 5.83 4.40 -5.84
C TYR A 80 6.01 3.90 -4.41
N LEU A 81 6.89 2.92 -4.25
CA LEU A 81 7.25 2.26 -3.01
C LEU A 81 8.75 2.41 -2.77
N GLY A 82 9.18 2.38 -1.52
CA GLY A 82 10.59 2.48 -1.18
C GLY A 82 11.18 3.88 -1.32
N LEU A 83 10.40 4.91 -1.68
CA LEU A 83 10.93 6.27 -1.85
C LEU A 83 11.60 6.82 -0.57
N PRO A 84 10.96 6.80 0.63
CA PRO A 84 11.61 7.32 1.85
C PRO A 84 12.93 6.63 2.17
N THR A 85 13.03 5.34 1.86
CA THR A 85 14.16 4.51 2.26
C THR A 85 15.29 4.46 1.26
N THR A 86 15.01 4.77 -0.02
CA THR A 86 15.99 4.71 -1.12
C THR A 86 16.51 6.10 -1.49
N VAL A 87 15.65 7.12 -1.35
CA VAL A 87 16.03 8.51 -1.58
C VAL A 87 16.67 9.12 -0.33
N GLY A 88 16.12 8.81 0.86
CA GLY A 88 16.58 9.37 2.13
C GLY A 88 17.68 8.58 2.83
N ASP A 89 17.85 7.30 2.49
CA ASP A 89 18.82 6.38 3.11
C ASP A 89 19.34 5.36 2.07
N LYS A 90 20.27 4.50 2.46
CA LYS A 90 20.77 3.36 1.65
C LYS A 90 20.26 2.02 2.18
N ILE A 91 19.51 2.01 3.27
CA ILE A 91 19.01 0.79 3.93
C ILE A 91 17.49 0.83 3.93
N ASN A 92 16.86 -0.29 3.60
CA ASN A 92 15.42 -0.50 3.71
C ASN A 92 14.97 -0.44 5.17
N GLN A 93 14.17 0.55 5.54
CA GLN A 93 13.65 0.77 6.89
C GLN A 93 12.39 -0.07 7.18
N TYR A 94 11.81 -0.67 6.14
CA TYR A 94 10.65 -1.54 6.21
C TYR A 94 10.73 -2.63 5.14
N SER A 95 9.91 -3.65 5.29
CA SER A 95 9.72 -4.72 4.33
C SER A 95 8.44 -4.49 3.51
N ILE A 96 8.41 -5.06 2.31
CA ILE A 96 7.23 -5.10 1.45
C ILE A 96 7.00 -6.54 1.02
N THR A 97 5.77 -7.03 1.19
CA THR A 97 5.37 -8.39 0.81
C THR A 97 4.12 -8.36 -0.05
N ALA A 98 4.11 -9.16 -1.12
CA ALA A 98 2.97 -9.31 -2.00
C ALA A 98 1.81 -10.06 -1.30
N LEU A 99 0.60 -9.51 -1.35
CA LEU A 99 -0.62 -10.14 -0.82
C LEU A 99 -1.42 -10.91 -1.89
N GLU A 100 -1.09 -10.67 -3.16
CA GLU A 100 -1.58 -11.35 -4.35
C GLU A 100 -0.49 -11.34 -5.43
N ASP A 101 -0.72 -12.02 -6.56
CA ASP A 101 0.20 -11.98 -7.69
C ASP A 101 0.42 -10.53 -8.16
N THR A 102 1.65 -10.07 -8.03
CA THR A 102 2.06 -8.67 -8.06
C THR A 102 3.12 -8.46 -9.13
N GLU A 103 3.09 -7.29 -9.78
CA GLU A 103 4.10 -6.89 -10.75
C GLU A 103 4.63 -5.49 -10.40
N VAL A 104 5.95 -5.36 -10.36
CA VAL A 104 6.62 -4.10 -10.04
C VAL A 104 7.68 -3.77 -11.09
N CYS A 105 7.95 -2.47 -11.27
CA CYS A 105 9.19 -2.00 -11.87
C CYS A 105 10.21 -1.71 -10.77
N PHE A 106 11.40 -2.26 -10.87
CA PHE A 106 12.57 -1.72 -10.19
C PHE A 106 13.23 -0.70 -11.11
N ILE A 107 13.34 0.54 -10.64
CA ILE A 107 13.94 1.66 -11.35
C ILE A 107 15.28 1.95 -10.66
N ASP A 108 16.35 2.00 -11.45
CA ASP A 108 17.68 2.33 -10.93
C ASP A 108 17.66 3.69 -10.21
N MET A 109 18.27 3.75 -9.03
CA MET A 109 18.26 4.97 -8.21
C MET A 109 19.03 6.12 -8.85
N GLY A 110 20.09 5.85 -9.61
CA GLY A 110 20.82 6.85 -10.38
C GLY A 110 19.92 7.49 -11.43
N THR A 111 19.25 6.66 -12.23
CA THR A 111 18.26 7.10 -13.20
C THR A 111 17.13 7.90 -12.56
N PHE A 112 16.55 7.40 -11.46
CA PHE A 112 15.47 8.10 -10.77
C PHE A 112 15.91 9.49 -10.29
N LYS A 113 17.13 9.60 -9.77
CA LYS A 113 17.72 10.88 -9.32
C LYS A 113 17.96 11.84 -10.49
N ASP A 114 18.37 11.35 -11.64
CA ASP A 114 18.59 12.18 -12.82
C ASP A 114 17.27 12.71 -13.38
N LEU A 115 16.22 11.87 -13.42
CA LEU A 115 14.86 12.30 -13.78
C LEU A 115 14.30 13.38 -12.85
N LEU A 116 14.55 13.25 -11.54
CA LEU A 116 14.16 14.28 -10.56
C LEU A 116 14.87 15.63 -10.79
N LYS A 117 16.05 15.64 -11.43
CA LYS A 117 16.80 16.86 -11.71
C LYS A 117 16.49 17.44 -13.09
N SER A 118 16.22 16.57 -14.08
CA SER A 118 16.00 16.99 -15.46
C SER A 118 14.57 17.45 -15.71
N ASN A 119 13.59 16.93 -14.95
CA ASN A 119 12.18 17.18 -15.17
C ASN A 119 11.48 17.64 -13.88
N ASP A 120 11.15 18.93 -13.83
CA ASP A 120 10.53 19.60 -12.69
C ASP A 120 9.09 19.15 -12.44
N GLU A 121 8.29 18.91 -13.50
CA GLU A 121 6.94 18.36 -13.36
C GLU A 121 6.95 16.94 -12.76
N PHE A 122 7.87 16.08 -13.19
CA PHE A 122 8.08 14.75 -12.61
C PHE A 122 8.44 14.86 -11.13
N ALA A 123 9.42 15.70 -10.80
CA ALA A 123 9.84 15.92 -9.42
C ALA A 123 8.69 16.43 -8.54
N PHE A 124 7.90 17.37 -9.05
CA PHE A 124 6.76 17.92 -8.33
C PHE A 124 5.67 16.86 -8.05
N GLU A 125 5.36 15.99 -9.01
CA GLU A 125 4.40 14.91 -8.79
C GLU A 125 4.91 13.86 -7.80
N ILE A 126 6.22 13.57 -7.77
CA ILE A 126 6.83 12.74 -6.73
C ILE A 126 6.69 13.38 -5.34
N ILE A 127 7.00 14.67 -5.20
CA ILE A 127 6.83 15.41 -3.95
C ILE A 127 5.37 15.38 -3.50
N ARG A 128 4.43 15.65 -4.41
CA ARG A 128 2.99 15.64 -4.13
C ARG A 128 2.53 14.25 -3.67
N SER A 129 3.06 13.19 -4.27
CA SER A 129 2.82 11.81 -3.84
C SER A 129 3.34 11.55 -2.43
N LEU A 130 4.55 12.00 -2.10
CA LEU A 130 5.13 11.90 -0.76
C LEU A 130 4.31 12.67 0.28
N CYS A 131 3.87 13.90 -0.02
CA CYS A 131 3.02 14.67 0.87
C CYS A 131 1.69 13.97 1.16
N ARG A 132 1.03 13.40 0.13
CA ARG A 132 -0.19 12.61 0.32
C ARG A 132 0.06 11.40 1.22
N TYR A 133 1.16 10.69 1.00
CA TYR A 133 1.55 9.54 1.82
C TYR A 133 1.81 9.92 3.28
N GLU A 134 2.46 11.06 3.51
CA GLU A 134 2.81 11.53 4.85
C GLU A 134 1.57 11.95 5.65
N ILE A 135 0.66 12.72 5.04
CA ILE A 135 -0.62 13.11 5.66
C ILE A 135 -1.43 11.87 6.06
N ASP A 136 -1.50 10.89 5.17
CA ASP A 136 -2.19 9.62 5.40
C ASP A 136 -1.53 8.81 6.55
N SER A 137 -0.20 8.89 6.67
CA SER A 137 0.54 8.28 7.78
C SER A 137 0.28 8.97 9.11
N PHE A 138 0.24 10.31 9.15
CA PHE A 138 -0.16 11.06 10.35
C PHE A 138 -1.59 10.73 10.78
N ARG A 139 -2.53 10.69 9.84
CA ARG A 139 -3.93 10.31 10.12
C ARG A 139 -4.03 8.92 10.72
N ARG A 140 -3.32 7.93 10.17
CA ARG A 140 -3.28 6.57 10.74
C ARG A 140 -2.68 6.54 12.14
N CYS A 141 -1.59 7.27 12.36
CA CYS A 141 -0.96 7.36 13.68
C CYS A 141 -1.94 7.92 14.73
N ALA A 142 -2.60 9.05 14.42
CA ALA A 142 -3.61 9.63 15.29
C ALA A 142 -4.79 8.68 15.54
N ASN A 143 -5.32 8.06 14.49
CA ASN A 143 -6.45 7.12 14.59
C ASN A 143 -6.12 5.93 15.50
N ARG A 144 -4.92 5.34 15.40
CA ARG A 144 -4.50 4.21 16.24
C ARG A 144 -4.54 4.54 17.74
N ILE A 145 -4.20 5.77 18.11
CA ILE A 145 -4.16 6.20 19.51
C ILE A 145 -5.54 6.66 20.00
N GLN A 146 -6.29 7.36 19.16
CA GLN A 146 -7.53 8.04 19.58
C GLN A 146 -8.77 7.18 19.44
N LYS A 147 -8.79 6.23 18.50
CA LYS A 147 -9.95 5.36 18.26
C LYS A 147 -9.86 4.08 19.08
N GLN A 148 -11.01 3.54 19.44
CA GLN A 148 -11.09 2.18 19.95
C GLN A 148 -10.83 1.17 18.81
N THR A 149 -10.51 -0.06 19.17
CA THR A 149 -10.21 -1.11 18.20
C THR A 149 -11.37 -1.36 17.23
N ARG A 150 -12.61 -1.18 17.68
CA ARG A 150 -13.82 -1.35 16.86
C ARG A 150 -13.90 -0.28 15.76
N GLY A 151 -13.60 0.99 16.08
CA GLY A 151 -13.51 2.06 15.09
C GLY A 151 -12.35 1.86 14.11
N ASN A 152 -11.20 1.37 14.59
CA ASN A 152 -10.06 1.05 13.73
C ASN A 152 -10.39 -0.09 12.73
N LEU A 153 -11.10 -1.13 13.16
CA LEU A 153 -11.56 -2.18 12.25
C LEU A 153 -12.52 -1.61 11.19
N ALA A 154 -13.46 -0.78 11.61
CA ALA A 154 -14.40 -0.13 10.68
C ALA A 154 -13.67 0.76 9.65
N GLU A 155 -12.68 1.56 10.08
CA GLU A 155 -11.86 2.38 9.19
C GLU A 155 -11.10 1.52 8.17
N VAL A 156 -10.50 0.40 8.60
CA VAL A 156 -9.79 -0.51 7.69
C VAL A 156 -10.74 -1.13 6.66
N LEU A 157 -11.94 -1.56 7.07
CA LEU A 157 -12.92 -2.12 6.14
C LEU A 157 -13.43 -1.07 5.14
N LEU A 158 -13.61 0.18 5.58
CA LEU A 158 -13.98 1.30 4.71
C LEU A 158 -12.86 1.68 3.75
N ASP A 159 -11.59 1.66 4.20
CA ASP A 159 -10.42 1.88 3.35
C ASP A 159 -10.28 0.79 2.29
N MET A 160 -10.48 -0.48 2.69
CA MET A 160 -10.53 -1.61 1.75
C MET A 160 -11.64 -1.41 0.71
N SER A 161 -12.85 -1.04 1.11
CA SER A 161 -13.95 -0.80 0.18
C SER A 161 -13.69 0.38 -0.76
N LYS A 162 -13.28 1.54 -0.23
CA LYS A 162 -13.17 2.79 -1.01
C LYS A 162 -11.89 2.84 -1.84
N ASN A 163 -10.74 2.62 -1.20
CA ASN A 163 -9.43 2.92 -1.77
C ASN A 163 -8.76 1.69 -2.38
N ILE A 164 -9.04 0.49 -1.88
CA ILE A 164 -8.40 -0.74 -2.38
C ILE A 164 -9.27 -1.43 -3.43
N PHE A 165 -10.52 -1.75 -3.14
CA PHE A 165 -11.36 -2.56 -4.04
C PHE A 165 -12.34 -1.72 -4.85
N SER A 166 -12.57 -0.46 -4.47
CA SER A 166 -13.58 0.42 -5.05
C SER A 166 -14.95 -0.28 -5.17
N SER A 167 -15.28 -1.07 -4.15
CA SER A 167 -16.43 -1.95 -4.08
C SER A 167 -16.77 -2.26 -2.62
N ASP A 168 -18.06 -2.28 -2.30
CA ASP A 168 -18.54 -2.73 -0.99
C ASP A 168 -18.56 -4.27 -0.86
N ARG A 169 -18.26 -5.00 -1.95
CA ARG A 169 -18.06 -6.45 -1.98
C ARG A 169 -16.63 -6.78 -2.38
N PHE A 170 -15.89 -7.42 -1.50
CA PHE A 170 -14.49 -7.76 -1.75
C PHE A 170 -14.03 -8.99 -0.98
N THR A 171 -12.88 -9.54 -1.38
CA THR A 171 -12.22 -10.62 -0.65
C THR A 171 -11.17 -10.01 0.25
N ILE A 172 -11.24 -10.27 1.55
CA ILE A 172 -10.24 -9.80 2.50
C ILE A 172 -8.89 -10.46 2.17
N PRO A 173 -7.85 -9.67 1.84
CA PRO A 173 -6.57 -10.23 1.40
C PRO A 173 -5.71 -10.71 2.59
N LEU A 174 -6.00 -10.19 3.78
CA LEU A 174 -5.31 -10.47 5.03
C LEU A 174 -5.96 -11.60 5.82
N SER A 175 -5.15 -12.31 6.61
CA SER A 175 -5.66 -13.13 7.70
C SER A 175 -6.20 -12.27 8.85
N GLN A 176 -7.04 -12.83 9.71
CA GLN A 176 -7.50 -12.13 10.92
C GLN A 176 -6.36 -11.74 11.85
N ALA A 177 -5.26 -12.52 11.88
CA ALA A 177 -4.06 -12.16 12.63
C ALA A 177 -3.36 -10.94 12.04
N GLU A 178 -3.27 -10.85 10.71
CA GLU A 178 -2.71 -9.68 10.02
C GLU A 178 -3.60 -8.44 10.14
N ILE A 179 -4.93 -8.61 10.14
CA ILE A 179 -5.85 -7.50 10.47
C ILE A 179 -5.61 -7.05 11.91
N GLY A 180 -5.49 -8.01 12.83
CA GLY A 180 -5.22 -7.72 14.24
C GLY A 180 -3.94 -6.93 14.39
N ASN A 181 -2.90 -7.35 13.69
CA ASN A 181 -1.65 -6.63 13.61
C ASN A 181 -1.83 -5.21 13.01
N LEU A 182 -2.56 -5.05 11.91
CA LEU A 182 -2.83 -3.75 11.29
C LEU A 182 -3.58 -2.76 12.21
N ILE A 183 -4.41 -3.25 13.14
CA ILE A 183 -5.21 -2.41 14.06
C ILE A 183 -4.82 -2.54 15.54
N ASP A 184 -3.62 -3.06 15.81
CA ASP A 184 -3.03 -3.19 17.15
C ASP A 184 -3.90 -3.99 18.15
N THR A 185 -4.42 -5.15 17.70
CA THR A 185 -5.23 -6.05 18.52
C THR A 185 -4.96 -7.53 18.25
N SER A 186 -5.56 -8.40 19.06
CA SER A 186 -5.44 -9.85 18.91
C SER A 186 -6.34 -10.39 17.80
N ARG A 187 -5.94 -11.52 17.20
CA ARG A 187 -6.75 -12.24 16.21
C ARG A 187 -8.15 -12.55 16.74
N GLU A 188 -8.25 -12.95 18.00
CA GLU A 188 -9.51 -13.31 18.67
C GLU A 188 -10.43 -12.10 18.79
N SER A 189 -9.88 -10.93 19.11
CA SER A 189 -10.64 -9.67 19.13
C SER A 189 -11.16 -9.29 17.74
N VAL A 190 -10.34 -9.42 16.69
CA VAL A 190 -10.82 -9.23 15.30
C VAL A 190 -11.97 -10.18 14.98
N SER A 191 -11.82 -11.47 15.28
CA SER A 191 -12.85 -12.47 15.02
C SER A 191 -14.17 -12.14 15.71
N ARG A 192 -14.11 -11.73 16.99
CA ARG A 192 -15.28 -11.29 17.76
C ARG A 192 -15.96 -10.08 17.13
N MET A 193 -15.20 -9.02 16.84
CA MET A 193 -15.76 -7.79 16.26
C MET A 193 -16.36 -8.02 14.86
N LEU A 194 -15.75 -8.85 14.01
CA LEU A 194 -16.33 -9.22 12.72
C LEU A 194 -17.65 -9.98 12.90
N SER A 195 -17.71 -10.90 13.86
CA SER A 195 -18.93 -11.65 14.19
C SER A 195 -20.04 -10.74 14.73
N GLU A 196 -19.68 -9.73 15.52
CA GLU A 196 -20.61 -8.71 16.01
C GLU A 196 -21.13 -7.83 14.86
N PHE A 197 -20.26 -7.33 13.98
CA PHE A 197 -20.68 -6.57 12.81
C PHE A 197 -21.62 -7.38 11.89
N GLU A 198 -21.40 -8.69 11.76
CA GLU A 198 -22.28 -9.56 10.98
C GLU A 198 -23.64 -9.76 11.67
N LYS A 199 -23.65 -10.02 12.99
CA LYS A 199 -24.88 -10.12 13.78
C LYS A 199 -25.71 -8.83 13.77
N ASP A 200 -25.04 -7.68 13.82
CA ASP A 200 -25.65 -6.36 13.76
C ASP A 200 -26.14 -5.99 12.34
N GLY A 201 -25.93 -6.86 11.33
CA GLY A 201 -26.32 -6.62 9.95
C GLY A 201 -25.53 -5.51 9.25
N ILE A 202 -24.34 -5.17 9.76
CA ILE A 202 -23.46 -4.14 9.22
C ILE A 202 -22.67 -4.69 8.04
N ILE A 203 -22.19 -5.92 8.19
CA ILE A 203 -21.49 -6.67 7.14
C ILE A 203 -22.14 -8.04 6.96
N ARG A 204 -21.78 -8.71 5.87
CA ARG A 204 -22.04 -10.14 5.65
C ARG A 204 -20.73 -10.80 5.27
N MET A 205 -20.45 -11.97 5.84
CA MET A 205 -19.24 -12.73 5.55
C MET A 205 -19.54 -14.12 4.99
N GLN A 206 -18.76 -14.52 3.99
CA GLN A 206 -18.72 -15.89 3.45
C GLN A 206 -17.26 -16.30 3.29
N GLY A 207 -16.70 -16.94 4.32
CA GLY A 207 -15.28 -17.24 4.40
C GLY A 207 -14.45 -15.94 4.42
N LYS A 208 -13.72 -15.66 3.34
CA LYS A 208 -12.96 -14.40 3.18
C LYS A 208 -13.71 -13.32 2.39
N HIS A 209 -14.85 -13.65 1.80
CA HIS A 209 -15.66 -12.66 1.10
C HIS A 209 -16.44 -11.83 2.12
N LEU A 210 -16.32 -10.52 2.01
CA LEU A 210 -17.02 -9.55 2.83
C LEU A 210 -17.88 -8.66 1.94
N GLU A 211 -19.11 -8.43 2.37
CA GLU A 211 -20.02 -7.44 1.83
C GLU A 211 -20.38 -6.43 2.92
N ILE A 212 -20.20 -5.14 2.67
CA ILE A 212 -20.68 -4.07 3.54
C ILE A 212 -22.16 -3.86 3.24
N ILE A 213 -23.03 -4.19 4.21
CA ILE A 213 -24.49 -4.10 4.08
C ILE A 213 -24.97 -2.72 4.50
N ASN A 214 -24.44 -2.20 5.62
CA ASN A 214 -24.80 -0.88 6.15
C ASN A 214 -23.57 0.01 6.28
N LYS A 215 -23.21 0.64 5.17
CA LYS A 215 -22.05 1.54 5.06
C LYS A 215 -22.14 2.73 6.02
N ARG A 216 -23.35 3.28 6.21
CA ARG A 216 -23.57 4.43 7.11
C ARG A 216 -23.28 4.07 8.57
N SER A 217 -23.76 2.91 9.04
CA SER A 217 -23.44 2.44 10.39
C SER A 217 -21.94 2.20 10.56
N LEU A 218 -21.28 1.62 9.56
CA LEU A 218 -19.84 1.38 9.60
C LEU A 218 -19.05 2.71 9.65
N GLU A 219 -19.47 3.73 8.91
CA GLU A 219 -18.88 5.08 8.95
C GLU A 219 -19.05 5.74 10.32
N LEU A 220 -20.23 5.62 10.95
CA LEU A 220 -20.46 6.14 12.30
C LEU A 220 -19.59 5.44 13.34
N ILE A 221 -19.39 4.12 13.21
CA ILE A 221 -18.49 3.36 14.09
C ILE A 221 -17.04 3.80 13.88
N SER A 222 -16.60 4.01 12.64
CA SER A 222 -15.25 4.53 12.39
C SER A 222 -15.05 5.93 12.99
N GLN A 223 -16.05 6.80 12.92
CA GLN A 223 -15.92 8.18 13.39
C GLN A 223 -15.95 8.32 14.92
N ASN A 224 -16.79 7.53 15.59
CA ASN A 224 -17.07 7.70 17.02
C ASN A 224 -16.45 6.65 17.93
N GLY A 225 -15.90 5.58 17.35
CA GLY A 225 -15.35 4.44 18.07
C GLY A 225 -13.85 4.39 18.03
#